data_AF-A0A841EPI2-F1
#
_entry.id   AF-A0A841EPI2-F1
#
_cell.length_a   1.000
_cell.length_b   1.000
_cell.length_c   1.000
_cell.angle_alpha   90.00
_cell.angle_beta   90.00
_cell.angle_gamma   90.00
#
_symmetry.space_group_name_H-M   'P 1'
#
loop_
_entity.id
_entity.type
_entity.pdbx_description
1 polymer ?
#
loop_
_entity_poly.entity_id
_entity_poly.type
_entity_poly.pdbx_seq_one_letter_code
_entity_poly.pdbx_strand_id
1 'polypeptide(L)'
;MLLSEIELIKSDVHSPVQITDVFELEEFIVINNYVCLKVDRVSNSYEKDNPIPISLNGIVNGYLIFTKERESIEISLMSEFEFISFLTVSNYSDYSQQSYKFEADFLLIEANFFLDYISFYQKTSMLWGGFVHKLSSDSPSSRYRINLNSIEIGNKLKELDSYSYESCVRAIEQPYAFERFLKLYHLLELQFDYFVINKIKNLTIPHDSNNIGKILNEYSNKEIERLSDLIETNCIDINSLGQKLSLVSSFQQIAEDIFIHFGKSNSPNHLTTDINKFRSVVNSGNFTEENLRLLKVTSDYPKFICKLTAYWIYRIRCSIAHNKIGEYLLSWNDENFIVEFGEPLLKEVLIQYFKE
;
A
#
# COMPACT_ATOMS: atom_id res chain seq x y z
N MET A 1 -5.64 -28.94 -19.86
CA MET A 1 -6.10 -30.01 -20.77
C MET A 1 -6.88 -31.06 -20.00
N LEU A 2 -7.64 -31.93 -20.68
CA LEU A 2 -8.27 -33.10 -20.06
C LEU A 2 -7.24 -34.22 -19.84
N LEU A 3 -7.48 -35.10 -18.87
CA LEU A 3 -6.62 -36.26 -18.59
C LEU A 3 -6.35 -37.10 -19.85
N SER A 4 -7.40 -37.39 -20.62
CA SER A 4 -7.29 -38.17 -21.86
C SER A 4 -6.41 -37.52 -22.93
N GLU A 5 -6.36 -36.19 -22.97
CA GLU A 5 -5.54 -35.45 -23.93
C GLU A 5 -4.05 -35.50 -23.52
N ILE A 6 -3.79 -35.41 -22.23
CA ILE A 6 -2.43 -35.53 -21.68
C ILE A 6 -1.89 -36.96 -21.85
N GLU A 7 -2.75 -37.98 -21.71
CA GLU A 7 -2.39 -39.38 -22.02
C GLU A 7 -2.02 -39.58 -23.50
N LEU A 8 -2.60 -38.82 -24.42
CA LEU A 8 -2.14 -38.84 -25.82
C LEU A 8 -0.75 -38.22 -25.95
N ILE A 9 -0.50 -37.07 -25.31
CA ILE A 9 0.81 -36.39 -25.31
C ILE A 9 1.89 -37.26 -24.65
N LYS A 10 1.54 -38.05 -23.63
CA LYS A 10 2.45 -39.01 -22.98
C LYS A 10 3.06 -40.02 -23.96
N SER A 11 2.35 -40.34 -25.04
CA SER A 11 2.85 -41.24 -26.09
C SER A 11 3.71 -40.53 -27.16
N ASP A 12 3.81 -39.20 -27.12
CA ASP A 12 4.58 -38.42 -28.07
C ASP A 12 6.09 -38.42 -27.74
N VAL A 13 6.88 -39.02 -28.62
CA VAL A 13 8.34 -39.12 -28.50
C VAL A 13 9.03 -37.77 -28.73
N HIS A 14 8.33 -36.79 -29.32
CA HIS A 14 8.83 -35.44 -29.58
C HIS A 14 8.44 -34.43 -28.50
N SER A 15 7.74 -34.86 -27.44
CA SER A 15 7.44 -34.00 -26.30
C SER A 15 8.74 -33.47 -25.67
N PRO A 16 8.82 -32.17 -25.33
CA PRO A 16 10.02 -31.57 -24.71
C PRO A 16 10.40 -32.24 -23.39
N VAL A 17 9.41 -32.80 -22.69
CA VAL A 17 9.56 -33.44 -21.39
C VAL A 17 8.82 -34.77 -21.44
N GLN A 18 9.47 -35.81 -20.94
CA GLN A 18 8.88 -37.14 -20.87
C GLN A 18 7.86 -37.21 -19.72
N ILE A 19 6.61 -37.53 -20.06
CA ILE A 19 5.55 -37.77 -19.09
C ILE A 19 5.63 -39.24 -18.69
N THR A 20 5.90 -39.51 -17.42
CA THR A 20 6.02 -40.87 -16.88
C THR A 20 4.73 -41.34 -16.24
N ASP A 21 4.03 -40.45 -15.54
CA ASP A 21 2.81 -40.76 -14.81
C ASP A 21 1.77 -39.65 -14.90
N VAL A 22 0.50 -40.04 -15.05
CA VAL A 22 -0.63 -39.12 -15.11
C VAL A 22 -1.84 -39.78 -14.47
N PHE A 23 -2.48 -39.09 -13.53
CA PHE A 23 -3.71 -39.55 -12.89
C PHE A 23 -4.49 -38.38 -12.29
N GLU A 24 -5.72 -38.62 -11.86
CA GLU A 24 -6.52 -37.61 -11.14
C GLU A 24 -6.40 -37.81 -9.63
N LEU A 25 -6.20 -36.70 -8.92
CA LEU A 25 -6.24 -36.62 -7.46
C LEU A 25 -7.26 -35.54 -7.07
N GLU A 26 -8.40 -35.98 -6.54
CA GLU A 26 -9.59 -35.15 -6.34
C GLU A 26 -10.08 -34.53 -7.65
N GLU A 27 -9.96 -33.21 -7.81
CA GLU A 27 -10.33 -32.44 -9.01
C GLU A 27 -9.11 -31.97 -9.80
N PHE A 28 -7.90 -32.42 -9.41
CA PHE A 28 -6.65 -32.00 -10.01
C PHE A 28 -5.98 -33.12 -10.80
N ILE A 29 -5.34 -32.74 -11.90
CA ILE A 29 -4.51 -33.66 -12.68
C ILE A 29 -3.11 -33.67 -12.07
N VAL A 30 -2.61 -34.86 -11.78
CA VAL A 30 -1.24 -35.11 -11.36
C VAL A 30 -0.43 -35.50 -12.59
N ILE A 31 0.73 -34.87 -12.79
CA ILE A 31 1.66 -35.17 -13.89
C ILE A 31 3.06 -35.33 -13.29
N ASN A 32 3.73 -36.44 -13.55
CA ASN A 32 5.06 -36.76 -12.99
C ASN A 32 5.11 -36.57 -11.46
N ASN A 33 4.08 -37.03 -10.75
CA ASN A 33 3.94 -36.88 -9.29
C ASN A 33 3.76 -35.44 -8.77
N TYR A 34 3.46 -34.46 -9.64
CA TYR A 34 3.18 -33.07 -9.23
C TYR A 34 1.73 -32.66 -9.51
N VAL A 35 1.16 -31.93 -8.57
CA VAL A 35 -0.08 -31.16 -8.72
C VAL A 35 0.27 -29.71 -8.97
N CYS A 36 -0.27 -29.13 -10.05
CA CYS A 36 -0.05 -27.73 -10.38
C CYS A 36 -1.17 -26.83 -9.84
N LEU A 37 -0.78 -25.80 -9.10
CA LEU A 37 -1.66 -24.81 -8.51
C LEU A 37 -1.31 -23.41 -9.02
N LYS A 38 -2.31 -22.71 -9.53
CA LYS A 38 -2.17 -21.31 -9.96
C LYS A 38 -1.81 -20.41 -8.77
N VAL A 39 -0.87 -19.49 -8.98
CA VAL A 39 -0.48 -18.44 -8.05
C VAL A 39 -0.93 -17.08 -8.61
N ASP A 40 -1.75 -16.37 -7.85
CA ASP A 40 -2.29 -15.06 -8.24
C ASP A 40 -1.27 -13.93 -8.04
N ARG A 41 -0.55 -13.97 -6.90
CA ARG A 41 0.46 -12.98 -6.53
C ARG A 41 1.64 -13.65 -5.86
N VAL A 42 2.82 -13.11 -6.15
CA VAL A 42 4.09 -13.54 -5.56
C VAL A 42 4.88 -12.32 -5.11
N SER A 43 5.75 -12.50 -4.11
CA SER A 43 6.64 -11.46 -3.61
C SER A 43 7.53 -10.93 -4.73
N ASN A 44 7.63 -9.61 -4.82
CA ASN A 44 8.56 -8.95 -5.73
C ASN A 44 10.03 -9.08 -5.28
N SER A 45 10.29 -9.62 -4.09
CA SER A 45 11.66 -9.85 -3.59
C SER A 45 12.32 -11.10 -4.17
N TYR A 46 11.59 -11.92 -4.92
CA TYR A 46 12.12 -13.17 -5.48
C TYR A 46 12.82 -12.93 -6.81
N GLU A 47 13.96 -13.60 -6.99
CA GLU A 47 14.60 -13.75 -8.28
C GLU A 47 13.76 -14.73 -9.12
N LYS A 48 13.29 -14.27 -10.28
CA LYS A 48 12.26 -14.97 -11.07
C LYS A 48 12.85 -15.82 -12.20
N ASP A 49 14.17 -15.92 -12.28
CA ASP A 49 14.88 -16.63 -13.34
C ASP A 49 14.82 -18.15 -13.16
N ASN A 50 14.75 -18.61 -11.91
CA ASN A 50 14.78 -20.04 -11.58
C ASN A 50 13.59 -20.44 -10.69
N PRO A 51 13.11 -21.70 -10.80
CA PRO A 51 12.15 -22.25 -9.86
C PRO A 51 12.71 -22.24 -8.43
N ILE A 52 11.87 -21.90 -7.45
CA ILE A 52 12.24 -21.89 -6.03
C ILE A 52 11.71 -23.17 -5.37
N PRO A 53 12.56 -24.03 -4.79
CA PRO A 53 12.11 -25.23 -4.10
C PRO A 53 11.37 -24.88 -2.80
N ILE A 54 10.22 -25.51 -2.58
CA ILE A 54 9.48 -25.47 -1.32
C ILE A 54 9.85 -26.71 -0.54
N SER A 55 10.46 -26.51 0.64
CA SER A 55 10.87 -27.61 1.50
C SER A 55 10.20 -27.56 2.87
N LEU A 56 9.89 -28.74 3.39
CA LEU A 56 9.42 -28.95 4.76
C LEU A 56 10.44 -29.86 5.45
N ASN A 57 11.06 -29.36 6.53
CA ASN A 57 12.08 -30.10 7.28
C ASN A 57 13.26 -30.60 6.41
N GLY A 58 13.66 -29.81 5.40
CA GLY A 58 14.77 -30.13 4.49
C GLY A 58 14.41 -31.08 3.34
N ILE A 59 13.18 -31.58 3.28
CA ILE A 59 12.65 -32.36 2.17
C ILE A 59 11.96 -31.40 1.21
N VAL A 60 12.33 -31.38 -0.07
CA VAL A 60 11.63 -30.61 -1.10
C VAL A 60 10.31 -31.30 -1.41
N ASN A 61 9.20 -30.59 -1.31
CA ASN A 61 7.85 -31.10 -1.58
C ASN A 61 7.17 -30.31 -2.72
N GLY A 62 7.91 -29.48 -3.44
CA GLY A 62 7.37 -28.68 -4.52
C GLY A 62 8.29 -27.58 -5.02
N TYR A 63 7.82 -26.85 -6.02
CA TYR A 63 8.55 -25.77 -6.69
C TYR A 63 7.61 -24.63 -7.06
N LEU A 64 7.98 -23.41 -6.69
CA LEU A 64 7.34 -22.18 -7.15
C LEU A 64 8.00 -21.74 -8.46
N ILE A 65 7.20 -21.52 -9.49
CA ILE A 65 7.64 -21.26 -10.86
C ILE A 65 7.10 -19.91 -11.32
N PHE A 66 7.97 -19.10 -11.91
CA PHE A 66 7.66 -17.77 -12.38
C PHE A 66 7.54 -17.77 -13.90
N THR A 67 6.32 -17.65 -14.40
CA THR A 67 6.02 -17.71 -15.84
C THR A 67 5.22 -16.51 -16.33
N LYS A 68 4.54 -15.79 -15.43
CA LYS A 68 3.60 -14.70 -15.79
C LYS A 68 4.26 -13.52 -16.49
N GLU A 69 5.45 -13.16 -16.04
CA GLU A 69 6.20 -12.00 -16.55
C GLU A 69 7.12 -12.35 -17.72
N ARG A 70 7.26 -13.65 -18.03
CA ARG A 70 8.01 -14.09 -19.20
C ARG A 70 7.22 -13.79 -20.47
N GLU A 71 7.92 -13.51 -21.55
CA GLU A 71 7.31 -13.47 -22.88
C GLU A 71 6.81 -14.86 -23.29
N SER A 72 6.32 -15.01 -24.52
CA SER A 72 5.93 -16.32 -25.04
C SER A 72 7.13 -17.29 -24.99
N ILE A 73 6.99 -18.40 -24.28
CA ILE A 73 8.02 -19.42 -24.13
C ILE A 73 7.81 -20.46 -25.23
N GLU A 74 8.86 -20.82 -25.96
CA GLU A 74 8.79 -21.92 -26.93
C GLU A 74 8.50 -23.24 -26.22
N ILE A 75 7.47 -23.96 -26.66
CA ILE A 75 7.03 -25.20 -25.99
C ILE A 75 8.17 -26.23 -25.97
N SER A 76 8.93 -26.33 -27.06
CA SER A 76 10.07 -27.25 -27.17
C SER A 76 11.23 -26.97 -26.22
N LEU A 77 11.29 -25.76 -25.63
CA LEU A 77 12.37 -25.33 -24.74
C LEU A 77 11.92 -25.22 -23.27
N MET A 78 10.67 -25.56 -22.96
CA MET A 78 10.17 -25.53 -21.60
C MET A 78 10.92 -26.54 -20.72
N SER A 79 11.28 -26.10 -19.52
CA SER A 79 11.73 -27.02 -18.47
C SER A 79 10.62 -27.99 -18.06
N GLU A 80 10.99 -29.06 -17.36
CA GLU A 80 10.02 -30.04 -16.81
C GLU A 80 8.86 -29.35 -16.09
N PHE A 81 9.18 -28.40 -15.22
CA PHE A 81 8.20 -27.73 -14.37
C PHE A 81 7.31 -26.76 -15.15
N GLU A 82 7.85 -26.05 -16.14
CA GLU A 82 7.08 -25.19 -17.03
C GLU A 82 6.13 -26.03 -17.90
N PHE A 83 6.60 -27.16 -18.42
CA PHE A 83 5.81 -28.02 -19.27
C PHE A 83 4.65 -28.69 -18.52
N ILE A 84 4.89 -29.18 -17.29
CA ILE A 84 3.82 -29.68 -16.41
C ILE A 84 2.76 -28.59 -16.16
N SER A 85 3.23 -27.37 -15.88
CA SER A 85 2.33 -26.23 -15.66
C SER A 85 1.51 -25.92 -16.92
N PHE A 86 2.15 -25.93 -18.10
CA PHE A 86 1.51 -25.75 -19.39
C PHE A 86 0.38 -26.75 -19.61
N LEU A 87 0.65 -28.06 -19.49
CA LEU A 87 -0.34 -29.12 -19.72
C LEU A 87 -1.58 -28.98 -18.82
N THR A 88 -1.38 -28.47 -17.60
CA THR A 88 -2.46 -28.26 -16.64
C THR A 88 -3.38 -27.11 -17.08
N VAL A 89 -2.82 -25.99 -17.56
CA VAL A 89 -3.59 -24.76 -17.78
C VAL A 89 -3.98 -24.46 -19.22
N SER A 90 -3.33 -25.07 -20.19
CA SER A 90 -3.60 -24.82 -21.61
C SER A 90 -4.67 -25.77 -22.17
N ASN A 91 -5.16 -25.46 -23.37
CA ASN A 91 -6.03 -26.35 -24.13
C ASN A 91 -5.20 -27.24 -25.06
N TYR A 92 -5.74 -28.39 -25.47
CA TYR A 92 -5.03 -29.31 -26.35
C TYR A 92 -4.59 -28.67 -27.68
N SER A 93 -5.39 -27.73 -28.20
CA SER A 93 -5.02 -26.95 -29.40
C SER A 93 -3.73 -26.14 -29.23
N ASP A 94 -3.43 -25.69 -28.02
CA ASP A 94 -2.26 -24.86 -27.74
C ASP A 94 -0.97 -25.68 -27.84
N TYR A 95 -1.03 -27.01 -27.67
CA TYR A 95 0.13 -27.90 -27.84
C TYR A 95 0.67 -27.90 -29.27
N SER A 96 -0.18 -27.62 -30.26
CA SER A 96 0.23 -27.51 -31.66
C SER A 96 0.92 -26.18 -32.01
N GLN A 97 0.93 -25.22 -31.08
CA GLN A 97 1.59 -23.93 -31.27
C GLN A 97 3.10 -24.02 -31.02
N GLN A 98 3.87 -23.07 -31.54
CA GLN A 98 5.32 -23.02 -31.30
C GLN A 98 5.66 -22.49 -29.91
N SER A 99 4.86 -21.55 -29.40
CA SER A 99 5.10 -20.89 -28.13
C SER A 99 3.81 -20.65 -27.37
N TYR A 100 3.93 -20.48 -26.06
CA TYR A 100 2.81 -20.25 -25.15
C TYR A 100 3.12 -19.10 -24.19
N LYS A 101 2.12 -18.25 -23.93
CA LYS A 101 2.22 -17.17 -22.96
C LYS A 101 1.37 -17.50 -21.73
N PHE A 102 2.02 -17.69 -20.59
CA PHE A 102 1.33 -17.94 -19.34
C PHE A 102 0.65 -16.68 -18.80
N GLU A 103 -0.54 -16.85 -18.22
CA GLU A 103 -1.29 -15.75 -17.58
C GLU A 103 -0.98 -15.60 -16.08
N ALA A 104 -0.26 -16.57 -15.51
CA ALA A 104 -0.02 -16.68 -14.09
C ALA A 104 1.32 -17.35 -13.78
N ASP A 105 1.70 -17.26 -12.51
CA ASP A 105 2.78 -18.06 -11.92
C ASP A 105 2.16 -19.33 -11.32
N PHE A 106 2.99 -20.33 -11.02
CA PHE A 106 2.51 -21.65 -10.61
C PHE A 106 3.30 -22.22 -9.44
N LEU A 107 2.62 -23.05 -8.67
CA LEU A 107 3.22 -23.88 -7.65
C LEU A 107 2.98 -25.34 -8.01
N LEU A 108 4.06 -26.08 -8.20
CA LEU A 108 4.00 -27.54 -8.27
C LEU A 108 4.20 -28.10 -6.86
N ILE A 109 3.29 -28.95 -6.41
CA ILE A 109 3.38 -29.67 -5.14
C ILE A 109 3.42 -31.16 -5.41
N GLU A 110 4.29 -31.90 -4.74
CA GLU A 110 4.30 -33.36 -4.85
C GLU A 110 2.94 -33.95 -4.42
N ALA A 111 2.45 -34.94 -5.15
CA ALA A 111 1.11 -35.51 -4.94
C ALA A 111 0.94 -36.13 -3.54
N ASN A 112 2.03 -36.67 -2.97
CA ASN A 112 2.06 -37.20 -1.60
C ASN A 112 1.87 -36.12 -0.51
N PHE A 113 2.21 -34.86 -0.80
CA PHE A 113 2.15 -33.72 0.12
C PHE A 113 0.94 -32.80 -0.17
N PHE A 114 0.25 -33.02 -1.29
CA PHE A 114 -0.84 -32.16 -1.75
C PHE A 114 -1.95 -31.95 -0.71
N LEU A 115 -2.43 -33.02 -0.08
CA LEU A 115 -3.52 -32.92 0.91
C LEU A 115 -3.09 -32.15 2.17
N ASP A 116 -1.85 -32.36 2.61
CA ASP A 116 -1.29 -31.61 3.74
C ASP A 116 -1.12 -30.14 3.38
N TYR A 117 -0.65 -29.86 2.15
CA TYR A 117 -0.51 -28.51 1.63
C TYR A 117 -1.84 -27.73 1.68
N ILE A 118 -2.90 -28.27 1.09
CA ILE A 118 -4.22 -27.63 1.06
C ILE A 118 -4.79 -27.45 2.47
N SER A 119 -4.64 -28.46 3.33
CA SER A 119 -5.23 -28.46 4.67
C SER A 119 -4.53 -27.51 5.64
N PHE A 120 -3.20 -27.43 5.59
CA PHE A 120 -2.42 -26.78 6.65
C PHE A 120 -1.59 -25.58 6.17
N TYR A 121 -1.17 -25.53 4.91
CA TYR A 121 -0.15 -24.58 4.45
C TYR A 121 -0.65 -23.54 3.44
N GLN A 122 -1.64 -23.88 2.62
CA GLN A 122 -2.11 -23.01 1.53
C GLN A 122 -2.61 -21.66 2.03
N LYS A 123 -3.42 -21.64 3.09
CA LYS A 123 -4.01 -20.39 3.63
C LYS A 123 -2.98 -19.44 4.22
N THR A 124 -1.84 -19.98 4.66
CA THR A 124 -0.77 -19.23 5.32
C THR A 124 0.42 -19.00 4.39
N SER A 125 0.34 -19.39 3.12
CA SER A 125 1.41 -19.26 2.11
C SER A 125 1.90 -17.83 1.95
N MET A 126 1.03 -16.84 2.17
CA MET A 126 1.41 -15.43 2.12
C MET A 126 2.46 -15.05 3.17
N LEU A 127 2.49 -15.76 4.30
CA LEU A 127 3.40 -15.49 5.41
C LEU A 127 4.73 -16.23 5.25
N TRP A 128 4.69 -17.54 5.00
CA TRP A 128 5.91 -18.36 4.96
C TRP A 128 6.52 -18.45 3.56
N GLY A 129 5.70 -18.37 2.52
CA GLY A 129 6.09 -18.57 1.12
C GLY A 129 6.02 -17.31 0.26
N GLY A 130 5.49 -16.20 0.77
CA GLY A 130 5.41 -14.94 0.04
C GLY A 130 4.55 -14.98 -1.23
N PHE A 131 3.58 -15.89 -1.32
CA PHE A 131 2.66 -15.97 -2.46
C PHE A 131 1.23 -16.32 -2.03
N VAL A 132 0.26 -16.08 -2.93
CA VAL A 132 -1.17 -16.31 -2.70
C VAL A 132 -1.78 -17.02 -3.90
N HIS A 133 -2.55 -18.09 -3.64
CA HIS A 133 -3.26 -18.84 -4.69
C HIS A 133 -4.56 -18.19 -5.16
N LYS A 134 -5.31 -17.62 -4.22
CA LYS A 134 -6.59 -16.99 -4.50
C LYS A 134 -6.73 -15.75 -3.64
N LEU A 135 -6.87 -14.61 -4.29
CA LEU A 135 -7.27 -13.39 -3.61
C LEU A 135 -8.72 -13.52 -3.10
N SER A 136 -9.02 -12.94 -1.93
CA SER A 136 -10.40 -12.87 -1.45
C SER A 136 -11.26 -12.09 -2.44
N SER A 137 -12.58 -12.33 -2.45
CA SER A 137 -13.54 -11.56 -3.27
C SER A 137 -13.44 -10.05 -3.06
N ASP A 138 -12.99 -9.66 -1.87
CA ASP A 138 -12.87 -8.27 -1.44
C ASP A 138 -11.50 -7.65 -1.78
N SER A 139 -10.59 -8.44 -2.38
CA SER A 139 -9.32 -7.95 -2.86
C SER A 139 -9.53 -7.20 -4.18
N PRO A 140 -9.02 -5.96 -4.32
CA PRO A 140 -9.27 -5.16 -5.49
C PRO A 140 -8.58 -5.78 -6.72
N SER A 141 -9.33 -5.90 -7.81
CA SER A 141 -8.85 -6.36 -9.11
C SER A 141 -7.82 -5.40 -9.73
N SER A 142 -7.89 -4.12 -9.36
CA SER A 142 -6.98 -3.08 -9.79
C SER A 142 -6.83 -2.00 -8.71
N ARG A 143 -5.68 -1.31 -8.72
CA ARG A 143 -5.38 -0.21 -7.81
C ARG A 143 -6.17 1.03 -8.21
N TYR A 144 -6.61 1.83 -7.24
CA TYR A 144 -7.30 3.08 -7.54
C TYR A 144 -6.39 4.06 -8.28
N ARG A 145 -6.89 4.65 -9.36
CA ARG A 145 -6.18 5.62 -10.20
C ARG A 145 -7.07 6.81 -10.46
N ILE A 146 -6.50 8.00 -10.32
CA ILE A 146 -7.14 9.25 -10.71
C ILE A 146 -6.87 9.55 -12.19
N ASN A 147 -7.86 10.17 -12.83
CA ASN A 147 -7.68 10.74 -14.15
C ASN A 147 -7.34 12.24 -13.99
N LEU A 148 -6.10 12.60 -14.30
CA LEU A 148 -5.63 13.98 -14.21
C LEU A 148 -5.65 14.62 -15.60
N ASN A 149 -6.33 15.75 -15.72
CA ASN A 149 -6.37 16.53 -16.97
C ASN A 149 -5.09 17.36 -17.17
N SER A 150 -4.45 17.79 -16.08
CA SER A 150 -3.24 18.62 -16.10
C SER A 150 -2.42 18.45 -14.82
N ILE A 151 -1.14 18.82 -14.89
CA ILE A 151 -0.23 18.94 -13.74
C ILE A 151 0.22 20.40 -13.67
N GLU A 152 0.06 21.03 -12.51
CA GLU A 152 0.47 22.42 -12.28
C GLU A 152 1.80 22.46 -11.50
N ILE A 153 2.77 23.24 -11.99
CA ILE A 153 4.13 23.30 -11.43
C ILE A 153 4.20 24.14 -10.15
N GLY A 154 3.22 25.01 -9.90
CA GLY A 154 3.14 25.81 -8.66
C GLY A 154 4.32 26.77 -8.46
N ASN A 155 4.59 27.10 -7.19
CA ASN A 155 5.72 27.96 -6.80
C ASN A 155 7.04 27.19 -6.82
N LYS A 156 8.16 27.91 -6.93
CA LYS A 156 9.49 27.31 -6.79
C LYS A 156 9.65 26.70 -5.39
N LEU A 157 10.17 25.49 -5.36
CA LEU A 157 10.47 24.74 -4.14
C LEU A 157 11.98 24.73 -3.89
N LYS A 158 12.35 24.64 -2.61
CA LYS A 158 13.71 24.38 -2.12
C LYS A 158 14.24 23.09 -2.72
N GLU A 159 15.54 23.05 -2.95
CA GLU A 159 16.23 21.84 -3.37
C GLU A 159 16.14 20.78 -2.27
N LEU A 160 15.82 19.55 -2.66
CA LEU A 160 15.72 18.42 -1.73
C LEU A 160 17.11 17.89 -1.39
N ASP A 161 17.34 17.59 -0.12
CA ASP A 161 18.49 16.78 0.28
C ASP A 161 18.37 15.33 -0.25
N SER A 162 19.44 14.55 -0.13
CA SER A 162 19.49 13.17 -0.63
C SER A 162 18.40 12.25 -0.05
N TYR A 163 18.09 12.39 1.24
CA TYR A 163 17.09 11.56 1.93
C TYR A 163 15.67 11.96 1.54
N SER A 164 15.43 13.26 1.43
CA SER A 164 14.18 13.84 0.97
C SER A 164 13.90 13.44 -0.49
N TYR A 165 14.91 13.51 -1.36
CA TYR A 165 14.83 13.06 -2.75
C TYR A 165 14.49 11.57 -2.85
N GLU A 166 15.23 10.71 -2.14
CA GLU A 166 14.99 9.26 -2.15
C GLU A 166 13.57 8.92 -1.67
N SER A 167 13.09 9.60 -0.63
CA SER A 167 11.73 9.40 -0.10
C SER A 167 10.66 9.78 -1.13
N CYS A 168 10.86 10.89 -1.87
CA CYS A 168 9.99 11.28 -2.97
C CYS A 168 9.98 10.25 -4.11
N VAL A 169 11.15 9.76 -4.53
CA VAL A 169 11.24 8.72 -5.58
C VAL A 169 10.51 7.44 -5.16
N ARG A 170 10.75 6.96 -3.94
CA ARG A 170 10.06 5.78 -3.39
C ARG A 170 8.54 5.98 -3.31
N ALA A 171 8.07 7.20 -3.02
CA ALA A 171 6.64 7.51 -3.02
C ALA A 171 6.04 7.47 -4.45
N ILE A 172 6.80 7.85 -5.49
CA ILE A 172 6.37 7.79 -6.89
C ILE A 172 6.30 6.34 -7.38
N GLU A 173 7.31 5.53 -7.06
CA GLU A 173 7.37 4.12 -7.47
C GLU A 173 6.30 3.26 -6.80
N GLN A 174 5.85 3.68 -5.62
CA GLN A 174 4.95 2.87 -4.81
C GLN A 174 3.52 2.86 -5.37
N PRO A 175 2.96 1.69 -5.70
CA PRO A 175 1.71 1.67 -6.43
C PRO A 175 0.47 1.71 -5.55
N TYR A 176 0.59 1.39 -4.26
CA TYR A 176 -0.53 1.39 -3.30
C TYR A 176 -0.61 2.72 -2.54
N ALA A 177 -1.81 3.31 -2.46
CA ALA A 177 -2.00 4.65 -1.91
C ALA A 177 -1.57 4.78 -0.44
N PHE A 178 -1.84 3.75 0.35
CA PHE A 178 -1.49 3.72 1.77
C PHE A 178 0.01 3.87 1.99
N GLU A 179 0.78 3.13 1.22
CA GLU A 179 2.24 3.17 1.29
C GLU A 179 2.79 4.46 0.70
N ARG A 180 2.21 4.99 -0.39
CA ARG A 180 2.56 6.33 -0.89
C ARG A 180 2.36 7.41 0.16
N PHE A 181 1.20 7.40 0.83
CA PHE A 181 0.90 8.33 1.90
C PHE A 181 1.94 8.24 3.03
N LEU A 182 2.31 7.02 3.47
CA LEU A 182 3.35 6.85 4.48
C LEU A 182 4.72 7.38 4.03
N LYS A 183 5.15 7.13 2.79
CA LYS A 183 6.42 7.67 2.27
C LYS A 183 6.44 9.19 2.23
N LEU A 184 5.33 9.81 1.82
CA LEU A 184 5.17 11.27 1.87
C LEU A 184 5.13 11.79 3.31
N TYR A 185 4.54 11.04 4.25
CA TYR A 185 4.51 11.44 5.65
C TYR A 185 5.89 11.36 6.31
N HIS A 186 6.69 10.34 5.99
CA HIS A 186 8.07 10.24 6.48
C HIS A 186 8.93 11.44 6.06
N LEU A 187 8.62 12.06 4.91
CA LEU A 187 9.24 13.31 4.51
C LEU A 187 8.96 14.42 5.54
N LEU A 188 7.73 14.55 6.06
CA LEU A 188 7.43 15.47 7.15
C LEU A 188 8.12 15.08 8.47
N GLU A 189 8.18 13.79 8.79
CA GLU A 189 8.84 13.32 10.02
C GLU A 189 10.31 13.74 10.06
N LEU A 190 11.02 13.60 8.95
CA LEU A 190 12.42 14.05 8.83
C LEU A 190 12.54 15.57 9.10
N GLN A 191 11.53 16.34 8.67
CA GLN A 191 11.50 17.78 8.90
C GLN A 191 11.21 18.17 10.35
N PHE A 192 10.54 17.32 11.15
CA PHE A 192 10.37 17.56 12.59
C PHE A 192 11.72 17.70 13.28
N ASP A 193 12.66 16.83 12.92
CA ASP A 193 13.98 16.79 13.53
C ASP A 193 14.83 17.98 13.08
N TYR A 194 14.80 18.31 11.79
CA TYR A 194 15.49 19.51 11.26
C TYR A 194 14.94 20.80 11.87
N PHE A 195 13.63 20.90 12.04
CA PHE A 195 13.00 22.07 12.64
C PHE A 195 13.48 22.29 14.08
N VAL A 196 13.59 21.22 14.87
CA VAL A 196 14.08 21.28 16.26
C VAL A 196 15.57 21.61 16.30
N ILE A 197 16.38 20.99 15.44
CA ILE A 197 17.81 21.30 15.32
C ILE A 197 18.00 22.78 14.96
N ASN A 198 17.22 23.32 14.04
CA ASN A 198 17.30 24.74 13.66
C ASN A 198 16.88 25.67 14.80
N LYS A 199 15.83 25.33 15.55
CA LYS A 199 15.45 26.06 16.78
C LYS A 199 16.61 26.09 17.78
N ILE A 200 17.30 24.96 17.99
CA ILE A 200 18.45 24.87 18.91
C ILE A 200 19.65 25.66 18.40
N LYS A 201 20.00 25.56 17.10
CA LYS A 201 21.12 26.29 16.49
C LYS A 201 20.98 27.81 16.60
N ASN A 202 19.74 28.32 16.67
CA ASN A 202 19.46 29.74 16.81
C ASN A 202 19.55 30.25 18.27
N LEU A 203 19.88 29.39 19.24
CA LEU A 203 20.10 29.77 20.64
C LEU A 203 21.59 30.10 20.91
N THR A 204 21.83 31.07 21.80
CA THR A 204 23.20 31.49 22.17
C THR A 204 23.62 30.84 23.49
N ILE A 205 24.50 29.85 23.42
CA ILE A 205 25.09 29.20 24.61
C ILE A 205 26.18 30.12 25.18
N PRO A 206 26.23 30.38 26.51
CA PRO A 206 25.56 29.67 27.62
C PRO A 206 24.23 30.28 28.10
N HIS A 207 23.85 31.45 27.60
CA HIS A 207 22.70 32.23 28.12
C HIS A 207 21.36 31.51 27.93
N ASP A 208 21.25 30.66 26.91
CA ASP A 208 20.01 29.95 26.55
C ASP A 208 19.96 28.47 26.99
N SER A 209 20.85 28.03 27.87
CA SER A 209 20.91 26.62 28.33
C SER A 209 19.57 26.10 28.89
N ASN A 210 18.82 26.92 29.62
CA ASN A 210 17.47 26.58 30.09
C ASN A 210 16.43 26.53 28.96
N ASN A 211 16.62 27.31 27.88
CA ASN A 211 15.75 27.29 26.70
C ASN A 211 16.01 26.05 25.84
N ILE A 212 17.24 25.55 25.79
CA ILE A 212 17.56 24.23 25.19
C ILE A 212 16.81 23.12 25.95
N GLY A 213 16.83 23.15 27.29
CA GLY A 213 16.08 22.20 28.11
C GLY A 213 14.57 22.25 27.86
N LYS A 214 13.99 23.44 27.65
CA LYS A 214 12.58 23.59 27.25
C LYS A 214 12.30 23.01 25.87
N ILE A 215 13.12 23.32 24.86
CA ILE A 215 12.94 22.79 23.49
C ILE A 215 13.04 21.26 23.48
N LEU A 216 13.97 20.67 24.24
CA LEU A 216 14.11 19.21 24.31
C LEU A 216 12.94 18.55 25.06
N ASN A 217 12.44 19.17 26.13
CA ASN A 217 11.25 18.68 26.83
C ASN A 217 9.98 18.84 25.99
N GLU A 218 9.82 19.95 25.26
CA GLU A 218 8.73 20.15 24.28
C GLU A 218 8.87 19.17 23.10
N TYR A 219 10.08 18.83 22.68
CA TYR A 219 10.31 17.81 21.66
C TYR A 219 9.90 16.40 22.12
N SER A 220 9.93 16.12 23.43
CA SER A 220 9.37 14.89 24.00
C SER A 220 7.83 14.81 23.92
N ASN A 221 7.15 15.89 23.50
CA ASN A 221 5.71 15.92 23.31
C ASN A 221 5.23 15.00 22.18
N LYS A 222 3.91 14.76 22.18
CA LYS A 222 3.23 13.86 21.26
C LYS A 222 3.44 14.32 19.80
N GLU A 223 3.71 13.37 18.91
CA GLU A 223 3.92 13.54 17.46
C GLU A 223 2.96 14.55 16.79
N ILE A 224 1.68 14.54 17.17
CA ILE A 224 0.68 15.48 16.67
C ILE A 224 0.99 16.96 16.95
N GLU A 225 1.59 17.27 18.10
CA GLU A 225 1.96 18.65 18.45
C GLU A 225 3.13 19.12 17.58
N ARG A 226 4.11 18.24 17.32
CA ARG A 226 5.23 18.53 16.40
C ARG A 226 4.74 18.80 14.99
N LEU A 227 3.77 18.01 14.51
CA LEU A 227 3.14 18.22 13.21
C LEU A 227 2.35 19.55 13.17
N SER A 228 1.59 19.85 14.23
CA SER A 228 0.85 21.11 14.35
C SER A 228 1.79 22.32 14.28
N ASP A 229 2.88 22.30 15.05
CA ASP A 229 3.86 23.38 15.09
C ASP A 229 4.55 23.58 13.73
N LEU A 230 4.89 22.49 13.03
CA LEU A 230 5.50 22.56 11.70
C LEU A 230 4.54 23.20 10.70
N ILE A 231 3.27 22.81 10.70
CA ILE A 231 2.25 23.36 9.81
C ILE A 231 1.98 24.83 10.15
N GLU A 232 1.78 25.16 11.43
CA GLU A 232 1.56 26.55 11.88
C GLU A 232 2.72 27.48 11.49
N THR A 233 3.96 26.97 11.49
CA THR A 233 5.15 27.79 11.18
C THR A 233 5.41 27.95 9.68
N ASN A 234 5.13 26.92 8.87
CA ASN A 234 5.58 26.90 7.47
C ASN A 234 4.44 26.98 6.44
N CYS A 235 3.19 26.70 6.83
CA CYS A 235 2.05 26.76 5.91
C CYS A 235 1.32 28.10 6.05
N ILE A 236 1.64 29.03 5.13
CA ILE A 236 1.13 30.40 5.15
C ILE A 236 -0.20 30.51 4.37
N ASP A 237 -0.40 29.68 3.35
CA ASP A 237 -1.61 29.69 2.54
C ASP A 237 -2.69 28.79 3.16
N ILE A 238 -3.36 29.35 4.16
CA ILE A 238 -4.43 28.71 4.92
C ILE A 238 -5.64 28.39 4.02
N ASN A 239 -5.90 29.20 2.99
CA ASN A 239 -7.03 28.98 2.11
C ASN A 239 -6.84 27.75 1.24
N SER A 240 -5.64 27.54 0.70
CA SER A 240 -5.31 26.31 -0.02
C SER A 240 -5.45 25.07 0.86
N LEU A 241 -5.03 25.13 2.14
CA LEU A 241 -5.29 24.06 3.10
C LEU A 241 -6.80 23.81 3.31
N GLY A 242 -7.60 24.87 3.48
CA GLY A 242 -9.06 24.77 3.59
C GLY A 242 -9.71 24.13 2.35
N GLN A 243 -9.23 24.45 1.15
CA GLN A 243 -9.71 23.82 -0.08
C GLN A 243 -9.41 22.32 -0.10
N LYS A 244 -8.21 21.88 0.31
CA LYS A 244 -7.89 20.45 0.40
C LYS A 244 -8.69 19.73 1.49
N LEU A 245 -8.92 20.37 2.64
CA LEU A 245 -9.80 19.84 3.68
C LEU A 245 -11.23 19.61 3.17
N SER A 246 -11.72 20.47 2.27
CA SER A 246 -13.06 20.38 1.70
C SER A 246 -13.30 19.13 0.85
N LEU A 247 -12.25 18.49 0.34
CA LEU A 247 -12.33 17.24 -0.44
C LEU A 247 -12.89 16.06 0.39
N VAL A 248 -12.83 16.17 1.72
CA VAL A 248 -13.39 15.17 2.64
C VAL A 248 -14.91 14.99 2.52
N SER A 249 -15.61 15.97 1.95
CA SER A 249 -17.08 15.96 1.80
C SER A 249 -17.60 14.75 1.02
N SER A 250 -16.86 14.29 0.01
CA SER A 250 -17.17 13.07 -0.76
C SER A 250 -16.98 11.76 0.04
N PHE A 251 -16.39 11.85 1.24
CA PHE A 251 -15.96 10.71 2.05
C PHE A 251 -16.47 10.82 3.50
N GLN A 252 -17.66 11.39 3.68
CA GLN A 252 -18.21 11.70 5.00
C GLN A 252 -18.19 10.50 5.96
N GLN A 253 -18.67 9.33 5.52
CA GLN A 253 -18.80 8.15 6.39
C GLN A 253 -17.45 7.70 6.95
N ILE A 254 -16.46 7.48 6.09
CA ILE A 254 -15.12 7.07 6.52
C ILE A 254 -14.43 8.16 7.34
N ALA A 255 -14.66 9.44 7.01
CA ALA A 255 -14.11 10.55 7.77
C ALA A 255 -14.71 10.64 9.19
N GLU A 256 -16.00 10.37 9.36
CA GLU A 256 -16.64 10.25 10.68
C GLU A 256 -15.99 9.12 11.49
N ASP A 257 -15.79 7.96 10.86
CA ASP A 257 -15.19 6.82 11.53
C ASP A 257 -13.76 7.11 11.97
N ILE A 258 -12.89 7.59 11.07
CA ILE A 258 -11.48 7.87 11.37
C ILE A 258 -11.32 9.03 12.37
N PHE A 259 -12.02 10.14 12.17
CA PHE A 259 -11.74 11.39 12.88
C PHE A 259 -12.56 11.57 14.15
N ILE A 260 -13.76 10.98 14.24
CA ILE A 260 -14.68 11.11 15.37
C ILE A 260 -14.77 9.81 16.16
N HIS A 261 -15.28 8.72 15.56
CA HIS A 261 -15.57 7.49 16.31
C HIS A 261 -14.31 6.83 16.87
N PHE A 262 -13.29 6.69 16.02
CA PHE A 262 -11.98 6.23 16.45
C PHE A 262 -11.09 7.40 16.91
N GLY A 263 -11.60 8.63 16.90
CA GLY A 263 -10.94 9.86 17.32
C GLY A 263 -10.40 9.78 18.76
N LYS A 264 -9.29 10.49 19.05
CA LYS A 264 -8.79 10.59 20.44
C LYS A 264 -9.52 11.75 21.12
N SER A 265 -10.29 11.45 22.17
CA SER A 265 -11.18 12.35 22.90
C SER A 265 -10.54 13.61 23.52
N ASN A 266 -9.20 13.70 23.53
CA ASN A 266 -8.46 14.84 24.10
C ASN A 266 -8.03 15.89 23.05
N SER A 267 -8.59 15.86 21.84
CA SER A 267 -8.34 16.90 20.84
C SER A 267 -9.07 18.20 21.23
N PRO A 268 -8.39 19.35 21.30
CA PRO A 268 -8.97 20.64 21.72
C PRO A 268 -9.98 21.23 20.73
N ASN A 269 -10.22 20.58 19.58
CA ASN A 269 -11.05 21.10 18.51
C ASN A 269 -12.48 20.52 18.59
N HIS A 270 -13.49 21.39 18.73
CA HIS A 270 -14.90 21.00 18.77
C HIS A 270 -15.33 20.13 17.58
N LEU A 271 -14.71 20.32 16.42
CA LEU A 271 -14.97 19.53 15.22
C LEU A 271 -14.53 18.07 15.31
N THR A 272 -13.72 17.72 16.30
CA THR A 272 -13.22 16.35 16.52
C THR A 272 -13.94 15.62 17.64
N THR A 273 -14.86 16.31 18.32
CA THR A 273 -15.60 15.80 19.49
C THR A 273 -17.12 15.97 19.38
N ASP A 274 -17.61 16.81 18.47
CA ASP A 274 -19.03 17.04 18.19
C ASP A 274 -19.37 16.59 16.75
N ILE A 275 -20.02 15.42 16.65
CA ILE A 275 -20.42 14.82 15.36
C ILE A 275 -21.40 15.70 14.57
N ASN A 276 -22.26 16.47 15.24
CA ASN A 276 -23.24 17.31 14.55
C ASN A 276 -22.56 18.51 13.91
N LYS A 277 -21.60 19.11 14.61
CA LYS A 277 -20.75 20.16 14.03
C LYS A 277 -19.87 19.61 12.91
N PHE A 278 -19.29 18.42 13.09
CA PHE A 278 -18.54 17.72 12.04
C PHE A 278 -19.36 17.57 10.77
N ARG A 279 -20.55 16.95 10.88
CA ARG A 279 -21.47 16.80 9.76
C ARG A 279 -21.85 18.13 9.12
N SER A 280 -22.14 19.15 9.92
CA SER A 280 -22.51 20.48 9.40
C SER A 280 -21.40 21.09 8.55
N VAL A 281 -20.15 20.99 8.98
CA VAL A 281 -19.00 21.53 8.24
C VAL A 281 -18.68 20.67 7.03
N VAL A 282 -18.60 19.35 7.18
CA VAL A 282 -18.28 18.43 6.07
C VAL A 282 -19.35 18.47 4.99
N ASN A 283 -20.64 18.53 5.35
CA ASN A 283 -21.75 18.61 4.40
C ASN A 283 -21.81 19.97 3.69
N SER A 284 -21.32 21.03 4.33
CA SER A 284 -21.18 22.32 3.63
C SER A 284 -20.12 22.29 2.53
N GLY A 285 -19.23 21.29 2.55
CA GLY A 285 -18.16 21.11 1.57
C GLY A 285 -17.18 22.28 1.50
N ASN A 286 -17.12 23.10 2.56
CA ASN A 286 -16.39 24.36 2.53
C ASN A 286 -15.76 24.67 3.88
N PHE A 287 -14.43 24.68 3.93
CA PHE A 287 -13.66 25.06 5.12
C PHE A 287 -13.22 26.52 5.09
N THR A 288 -13.93 27.44 4.44
CA THR A 288 -13.60 28.88 4.48
C THR A 288 -13.84 29.49 5.86
N GLU A 289 -13.13 30.58 6.13
CA GLU A 289 -13.28 31.37 7.36
C GLU A 289 -14.73 31.80 7.60
N GLU A 290 -15.42 32.29 6.56
CA GLU A 290 -16.81 32.72 6.64
C GLU A 290 -17.72 31.60 7.12
N ASN A 291 -17.64 30.42 6.50
CA ASN A 291 -18.47 29.27 6.85
C ASN A 291 -18.20 28.78 8.28
N LEU A 292 -16.93 28.68 8.67
CA LEU A 292 -16.56 28.21 10.01
C LEU A 292 -16.97 29.20 11.11
N ARG A 293 -16.96 30.51 10.83
CA ARG A 293 -17.48 31.54 11.73
C ARG A 293 -19.00 31.47 11.84
N LEU A 294 -19.72 31.31 10.73
CA LEU A 294 -21.18 31.15 10.70
C LEU A 294 -21.64 29.94 11.51
N LEU A 295 -20.93 28.81 11.39
CA LEU A 295 -21.19 27.58 12.14
C LEU A 295 -20.66 27.62 13.58
N LYS A 296 -20.07 28.74 14.02
CA LYS A 296 -19.51 28.95 15.37
C LYS A 296 -18.53 27.85 15.78
N VAL A 297 -17.67 27.49 14.83
CA VAL A 297 -16.66 26.43 14.98
C VAL A 297 -15.37 26.99 15.57
N THR A 298 -14.92 28.14 15.07
CA THR A 298 -13.68 28.81 15.52
C THR A 298 -13.80 30.33 15.40
N SER A 299 -13.03 31.03 16.23
CA SER A 299 -12.76 32.47 16.11
C SER A 299 -11.35 32.77 15.57
N ASP A 300 -10.47 31.77 15.53
CA ASP A 300 -9.10 31.85 15.02
C ASP A 300 -8.97 30.85 13.87
N TYR A 301 -9.24 31.34 12.66
CA TYR A 301 -9.29 30.51 11.46
C TYR A 301 -7.94 29.88 11.09
N PRO A 302 -6.83 30.63 10.99
CA PRO A 302 -5.51 30.06 10.67
C PRO A 302 -5.10 28.93 11.61
N LYS A 303 -5.14 29.19 12.92
CA LYS A 303 -4.73 28.21 13.92
C LYS A 303 -5.62 26.98 13.91
N PHE A 304 -6.93 27.18 13.71
CA PHE A 304 -7.88 26.09 13.63
C PHE A 304 -7.58 25.16 12.43
N ILE A 305 -7.38 25.73 11.24
CA ILE A 305 -7.09 24.96 10.02
C ILE A 305 -5.78 24.19 10.16
N CYS A 306 -4.70 24.83 10.64
CA CYS A 306 -3.42 24.15 10.84
C CYS A 306 -3.55 22.96 11.80
N LYS A 307 -4.24 23.15 12.94
CA LYS A 307 -4.47 22.08 13.91
C LYS A 307 -5.35 20.96 13.38
N LEU A 308 -6.39 21.30 12.63
CA LEU A 308 -7.27 20.30 12.03
C LEU A 308 -6.51 19.47 10.99
N THR A 309 -5.75 20.13 10.10
CA THR A 309 -4.90 19.47 9.11
C THR A 309 -3.89 18.54 9.78
N ALA A 310 -3.19 19.00 10.82
CA ALA A 310 -2.26 18.17 11.59
C ALA A 310 -2.97 16.94 12.18
N TYR A 311 -4.12 17.13 12.82
CA TYR A 311 -4.90 16.04 13.39
C TYR A 311 -5.33 15.03 12.33
N TRP A 312 -5.88 15.46 11.20
CA TRP A 312 -6.36 14.56 10.15
C TRP A 312 -5.24 13.78 9.48
N ILE A 313 -4.13 14.43 9.12
CA ILE A 313 -2.95 13.73 8.58
C ILE A 313 -2.43 12.70 9.58
N TYR A 314 -2.29 13.08 10.85
CA TYR A 314 -1.85 12.17 11.91
C TYR A 314 -2.79 10.96 12.07
N ARG A 315 -4.10 11.20 12.04
CA ARG A 315 -5.11 10.14 12.16
C ARG A 315 -5.11 9.18 10.98
N ILE A 316 -4.98 9.69 9.76
CA ILE A 316 -4.82 8.88 8.54
C ILE A 316 -3.57 8.01 8.66
N ARG A 317 -2.43 8.60 9.05
CA ARG A 317 -1.18 7.85 9.26
C ARG A 317 -1.36 6.73 10.28
N CYS A 318 -1.99 6.99 11.42
CA CYS A 318 -2.27 5.95 12.41
C CYS A 318 -3.12 4.82 11.83
N SER A 319 -4.21 5.16 11.12
CA SER A 319 -5.09 4.19 10.46
C SER A 319 -4.44 3.34 9.36
N ILE A 320 -3.32 3.81 8.80
CA ILE A 320 -2.52 3.05 7.83
C ILE A 320 -1.44 2.22 8.54
N ALA A 321 -0.67 2.84 9.45
CA ALA A 321 0.56 2.26 9.98
C ALA A 321 0.34 1.28 11.14
N HIS A 322 -0.80 1.36 11.84
CA HIS A 322 -1.05 0.56 13.03
C HIS A 322 -2.17 -0.46 12.82
N ASN A 323 -1.81 -1.73 12.87
CA ASN A 323 -2.78 -2.81 13.03
C ASN A 323 -3.06 -3.03 14.53
N LYS A 324 -3.76 -2.07 15.16
CA LYS A 324 -4.08 -2.10 16.60
C LYS A 324 -5.58 -2.08 16.85
N ILE A 325 -6.02 -2.85 17.85
CA ILE A 325 -7.40 -2.81 18.36
C ILE A 325 -7.68 -1.41 18.91
N GLY A 326 -8.80 -0.80 18.50
CA GLY A 326 -9.20 0.54 18.91
C GLY A 326 -8.77 1.66 17.97
N GLU A 327 -8.14 1.34 16.83
CA GLU A 327 -7.92 2.28 15.71
C GLU A 327 -8.79 1.85 14.51
N TYR A 328 -9.18 2.81 13.67
CA TYR A 328 -9.83 2.50 12.39
C TYR A 328 -8.79 1.90 11.45
N LEU A 329 -9.04 0.70 10.92
CA LEU A 329 -8.13 0.03 9.99
C LEU A 329 -8.62 0.28 8.56
N LEU A 330 -7.80 0.94 7.77
CA LEU A 330 -8.10 1.16 6.35
C LEU A 330 -8.01 -0.15 5.58
N SER A 331 -9.05 -0.42 4.79
CA SER A 331 -9.16 -1.58 3.91
C SER A 331 -8.99 -1.17 2.45
N TRP A 332 -8.89 -2.14 1.55
CA TRP A 332 -8.79 -1.86 0.11
C TRP A 332 -9.90 -0.97 -0.46
N ASN A 333 -11.11 -1.04 0.12
CA ASN A 333 -12.26 -0.22 -0.32
C ASN A 333 -12.09 1.26 0.02
N ASP A 334 -11.16 1.57 0.92
CA ASP A 334 -10.87 2.92 1.39
C ASP A 334 -9.69 3.58 0.64
N GLU A 335 -9.14 2.91 -0.39
CA GLU A 335 -7.98 3.42 -1.14
C GLU A 335 -8.31 4.78 -1.80
N ASN A 336 -9.54 4.95 -2.30
CA ASN A 336 -10.01 6.19 -2.92
C ASN A 336 -9.97 7.39 -1.96
N PHE A 337 -10.32 7.21 -0.68
CA PHE A 337 -10.25 8.25 0.35
C PHE A 337 -8.82 8.76 0.52
N ILE A 338 -7.84 7.87 0.45
CA ILE A 338 -6.42 8.26 0.54
C ILE A 338 -5.98 8.97 -0.74
N VAL A 339 -6.33 8.48 -1.92
CA VAL A 339 -5.89 9.11 -3.18
C VAL A 339 -6.56 10.47 -3.42
N GLU A 340 -7.85 10.61 -3.12
CA GLU A 340 -8.65 11.80 -3.47
C GLU A 340 -8.66 12.86 -2.36
N PHE A 341 -8.29 12.50 -1.13
CA PHE A 341 -8.30 13.45 0.00
C PHE A 341 -7.02 13.41 0.84
N GLY A 342 -6.59 12.23 1.32
CA GLY A 342 -5.43 12.12 2.19
C GLY A 342 -4.13 12.63 1.55
N GLU A 343 -3.77 12.08 0.38
CA GLU A 343 -2.60 12.49 -0.38
C GLU A 343 -2.64 13.97 -0.81
N PRO A 344 -3.74 14.51 -1.38
CA PRO A 344 -3.83 15.94 -1.70
C PRO A 344 -3.60 16.87 -0.50
N LEU A 345 -4.15 16.55 0.67
CA LEU A 345 -3.95 17.35 1.88
C LEU A 345 -2.49 17.31 2.35
N LEU A 346 -1.88 16.13 2.36
CA LEU A 346 -0.48 15.96 2.76
C LEU A 346 0.50 16.63 1.75
N LYS A 347 0.24 16.50 0.45
CA LYS A 347 1.03 17.14 -0.60
C LYS A 347 0.97 18.67 -0.51
N GLU A 348 -0.17 19.24 -0.20
CA GLU A 348 -0.30 20.69 0.00
C GLU A 348 0.59 21.18 1.16
N VAL A 349 0.58 20.47 2.30
CA VAL A 349 1.48 20.77 3.42
C VAL A 349 2.95 20.70 2.99
N LEU A 350 3.33 19.65 2.26
CA LEU A 350 4.70 19.49 1.77
C LEU A 350 5.11 20.61 0.79
N ILE A 351 4.24 20.97 -0.16
CA ILE A 351 4.48 22.04 -1.13
C ILE A 351 4.71 23.37 -0.41
N GLN A 352 3.89 23.69 0.59
CA GLN A 352 4.06 24.92 1.35
C GLN A 352 5.33 24.89 2.22
N TYR A 353 5.64 23.77 2.86
CA TYR A 353 6.85 23.61 3.67
C TYR A 353 8.14 23.80 2.86
N PHE A 354 8.20 23.14 1.69
CA PHE A 354 9.34 23.22 0.80
C PHE A 354 9.33 24.46 -0.10
N LYS A 355 8.37 25.37 0.03
CA LYS A 355 8.38 26.63 -0.72
C LYS A 355 9.64 27.45 -0.39
N GLU A 356 10.27 27.99 -1.42
CA GLU A 356 11.47 28.86 -1.31
C GLU A 356 11.14 30.23 -0.73
#